data_AF-K2N3L6-F1
#
_entry.id   AF-K2N3L6-F1
#
_cell.length_a   1.000
_cell.length_b   1.000
_cell.length_c   1.000
_cell.angle_alpha   90.00
_cell.angle_beta   90.00
_cell.angle_gamma   90.00
#
_symmetry.space_group_name_H-M   'P 1'
#
loop_
_entity.id
_entity.type
_entity.pdbx_description
1 polymer ?
#
loop_
_entity_poly.entity_id
_entity_poly.type
_entity_poly.pdbx_seq_one_letter_code
_entity_poly.pdbx_strand_id
1 'polypeptide(L)'
;MEEAMPENYRLLCEIRAKLENHYRDMQDIEFTVQDGRLWMLQCRNGKRTIHAAVRVAIDMVREGLITKEEAVLRIDPLQVDHLMHPNIEPGAAKSNKPIGKGLAASPGAAVGQIVFDADSAREWSARGKKVIMVRLETSPEDLAGMDAACGILTARGGMTSHAAVVARGMGKCCVSGCGDLVIKGKQFTLSGRVFREGDYITLDGSKGLIYGGQLKLQSPDLKGDFETILEWCREVKRLGVRANADTPNDAAKARSFGAEGVGLCRTEHMFFEGTRIDAIREMILADTLEGRKTAIQKLLPVQRGDFLGIFRAMKGLPVTIRLLDPPLHEFVPHEDAAQAELAKKMNVSVEKIRNRVKSLHEMNPMLGHRGCRLGITYPEVYNMQVQAIMEAALAVSKEGCKVTPEIMIPLVGKKEELTFTKQQAVKTAEETLAAAGHRVD
;
A
#
# COMPACT_ATOMS: atom_id res chain seq x y z
N MET A 1 48.06 -1.59 -9.29
CA MET A 1 48.84 -2.82 -8.98
C MET A 1 49.20 -3.56 -10.25
N GLU A 2 48.29 -3.65 -11.23
CA GLU A 2 48.56 -4.20 -12.56
C GLU A 2 49.82 -3.63 -13.23
N GLU A 3 50.03 -2.31 -13.20
CA GLU A 3 51.23 -1.68 -13.77
C GLU A 3 52.48 -1.77 -12.85
N ALA A 4 52.29 -1.77 -11.53
CA ALA A 4 53.38 -1.63 -10.56
C ALA A 4 53.95 -2.96 -10.05
N MET A 5 53.12 -4.02 -10.00
CA MET A 5 53.46 -5.35 -9.50
C MET A 5 52.66 -6.43 -10.27
N PRO A 6 52.91 -6.59 -11.59
CA PRO A 6 52.08 -7.41 -12.47
C PRO A 6 52.02 -8.89 -12.06
N GLU A 7 53.13 -9.48 -11.58
CA GLU A 7 53.14 -10.89 -11.14
C GLU A 7 52.24 -11.13 -9.92
N ASN A 8 52.33 -10.27 -8.91
CA ASN A 8 51.46 -10.34 -7.73
C ASN A 8 50.01 -10.03 -8.07
N TYR A 9 49.75 -9.13 -9.03
CA TYR A 9 48.39 -8.86 -9.50
C TYR A 9 47.77 -10.08 -10.18
N ARG A 10 48.51 -10.76 -11.06
CA ARG A 10 48.07 -12.02 -11.67
C ARG A 10 47.75 -13.09 -10.63
N LEU A 11 48.64 -13.28 -9.64
CA LEU A 11 48.40 -14.21 -8.55
C LEU A 11 47.17 -13.84 -7.71
N LEU A 12 46.96 -12.55 -7.44
CA LEU A 12 45.76 -12.06 -6.74
C LEU A 12 44.48 -12.35 -7.55
N CYS A 13 44.49 -12.17 -8.87
CA CYS A 13 43.37 -12.52 -9.74
C CYS A 13 43.06 -14.02 -9.70
N GLU A 14 44.09 -14.88 -9.71
CA GLU A 14 43.92 -16.33 -9.57
C GLU A 14 43.34 -16.71 -8.20
N ILE A 15 43.81 -16.08 -7.11
CA ILE A 15 43.28 -16.29 -5.76
C ILE A 15 41.82 -15.81 -5.67
N ARG A 16 41.51 -14.64 -6.21
CA ARG A 16 40.13 -14.12 -6.28
C ARG A 16 39.21 -15.13 -6.95
N ALA A 17 39.58 -15.64 -8.13
CA ALA A 17 38.77 -16.62 -8.86
C ALA A 17 38.62 -17.93 -8.08
N LYS A 18 39.66 -18.39 -7.37
CA LYS A 18 39.58 -19.56 -6.49
C LYS A 18 38.61 -19.34 -5.32
N LEU A 19 38.66 -18.18 -4.69
CA LEU A 19 37.79 -17.83 -3.57
C LEU A 19 36.32 -17.69 -4.01
N GLU A 20 36.06 -17.01 -5.13
CA GLU A 20 34.70 -16.92 -5.70
C GLU A 20 34.16 -18.31 -6.08
N ASN A 21 34.96 -19.17 -6.70
CA ASN A 21 34.55 -20.55 -7.02
C ASN A 21 34.30 -21.40 -5.78
N HIS A 22 35.13 -21.27 -4.74
CA HIS A 22 35.04 -22.05 -3.51
C HIS A 22 33.84 -21.65 -2.65
N TYR A 23 33.69 -20.34 -2.37
CA TYR A 23 32.59 -19.80 -1.56
C TYR A 23 31.30 -19.62 -2.38
N ARG A 24 31.40 -19.79 -3.70
CA ARG A 24 30.33 -19.59 -4.68
C ARG A 24 29.73 -18.19 -4.62
N ASP A 25 30.39 -17.18 -4.08
CA ASP A 25 29.86 -15.82 -3.88
C ASP A 25 30.95 -14.76 -3.97
N MET A 26 30.58 -13.50 -4.19
CA MET A 26 31.51 -12.38 -4.26
C MET A 26 32.20 -12.18 -2.91
N GLN A 27 33.52 -12.13 -2.94
CA GLN A 27 34.36 -12.02 -1.76
C GLN A 27 34.95 -10.61 -1.60
N ASP A 28 34.83 -10.08 -0.40
CA ASP A 28 35.60 -8.95 0.11
C ASP A 28 36.90 -9.50 0.72
N ILE A 29 38.04 -9.15 0.12
CA ILE A 29 39.35 -9.71 0.45
C ILE A 29 40.32 -8.61 0.91
N GLU A 30 41.05 -8.89 1.97
CA GLU A 30 42.15 -8.05 2.46
C GLU A 30 43.47 -8.78 2.24
N PHE A 31 44.46 -8.09 1.68
CA PHE A 31 45.76 -8.66 1.35
C PHE A 31 46.87 -7.64 1.55
N THR A 32 48.09 -8.13 1.74
CA THR A 32 49.31 -7.33 1.83
C THR A 32 50.38 -7.92 0.93
N VAL A 33 51.18 -7.07 0.28
CA VAL A 33 52.41 -7.47 -0.39
C VAL A 33 53.59 -7.01 0.45
N GLN A 34 54.35 -7.96 0.99
CA GLN A 34 55.53 -7.68 1.82
C GLN A 34 56.75 -8.34 1.16
N ASP A 35 57.81 -7.57 0.95
CA ASP A 35 59.08 -8.02 0.34
C ASP A 35 58.86 -8.80 -0.97
N GLY A 36 57.93 -8.31 -1.80
CA GLY A 36 57.57 -8.93 -3.08
C GLY A 36 56.63 -10.12 -3.00
N ARG A 37 56.25 -10.60 -1.80
CA ARG A 37 55.36 -11.74 -1.58
C ARG A 37 53.95 -11.30 -1.20
N LEU A 38 52.94 -11.82 -1.91
CA LEU A 38 51.52 -11.64 -1.61
C LEU A 38 51.05 -12.51 -0.44
N TRP A 39 50.32 -11.91 0.50
CA TRP A 39 49.69 -12.56 1.65
C TRP A 39 48.21 -12.20 1.73
N MET A 40 47.34 -13.20 1.90
CA MET A 40 45.92 -13.00 2.15
C MET A 40 45.67 -12.91 3.65
N LEU A 41 45.01 -11.84 4.11
CA LEU A 41 44.77 -11.57 5.52
C LEU A 41 43.35 -11.91 5.95
N GLN A 42 42.37 -11.57 5.13
CA GLN A 42 40.95 -11.81 5.41
C GLN A 42 40.19 -12.08 4.12
N CYS A 43 39.17 -12.92 4.21
CA CYS A 43 38.18 -13.14 3.18
C CYS A 43 36.80 -13.29 3.84
N ARG A 44 35.79 -12.62 3.29
CA ARG A 44 34.39 -12.77 3.72
C ARG A 44 33.46 -12.47 2.55
N ASN A 45 32.22 -12.92 2.64
CA ASN A 45 31.20 -12.54 1.68
C ASN A 45 31.02 -11.01 1.69
N GLY A 46 31.19 -10.39 0.52
CA GLY A 46 31.18 -8.95 0.38
C GLY A 46 29.79 -8.36 0.59
N LYS A 47 29.70 -7.33 1.45
CA LYS A 47 28.49 -6.50 1.57
C LYS A 47 28.28 -5.75 0.25
N ARG A 48 27.03 -5.67 -0.21
CA ARG A 48 26.70 -5.10 -1.51
C ARG A 48 25.31 -4.46 -1.47
N THR A 49 25.05 -3.58 -2.43
CA THR A 49 23.71 -3.02 -2.63
C THR A 49 22.79 -4.07 -3.26
N ILE A 50 21.47 -3.88 -3.15
CA ILE A 50 20.50 -4.80 -3.77
C ILE A 50 20.70 -4.91 -5.29
N HIS A 51 21.02 -3.80 -5.98
CA HIS A 51 21.32 -3.83 -7.41
C HIS A 51 22.53 -4.72 -7.73
N ALA A 52 23.60 -4.64 -6.92
CA ALA A 52 24.78 -5.48 -7.08
C ALA A 52 24.49 -6.94 -6.69
N ALA A 53 23.67 -7.18 -5.66
CA ALA A 53 23.26 -8.52 -5.26
C ALA A 53 22.51 -9.23 -6.39
N VAL A 54 21.52 -8.56 -6.98
CA VAL A 54 20.75 -9.05 -8.11
C VAL A 54 21.65 -9.35 -9.31
N ARG A 55 22.51 -8.41 -9.71
CA ARG A 55 23.45 -8.61 -10.85
C ARG A 55 24.38 -9.80 -10.62
N VAL A 56 25.06 -9.84 -9.47
CA VAL A 56 26.01 -10.91 -9.13
C VAL A 56 25.31 -12.27 -9.08
N ALA A 57 24.12 -12.35 -8.50
CA ALA A 57 23.36 -13.59 -8.46
C ALA A 57 23.02 -14.10 -9.87
N ILE A 58 22.64 -13.20 -10.79
CA ILE A 58 22.33 -13.56 -12.18
C ILE A 58 23.56 -14.03 -12.94
N ASP A 59 24.66 -13.29 -12.83
CA ASP A 59 25.90 -13.62 -13.52
C ASP A 59 26.45 -14.98 -13.03
N MET A 60 26.40 -15.25 -11.72
CA MET A 60 26.81 -16.54 -11.15
C MET A 60 25.93 -17.72 -11.61
N VAL A 61 24.63 -17.50 -11.85
CA VAL A 61 23.78 -18.54 -12.45
C VAL A 61 24.15 -18.76 -13.91
N ARG A 62 24.42 -17.69 -14.67
CA ARG A 62 24.84 -17.78 -16.09
C ARG A 62 26.20 -18.46 -16.25
N GLU A 63 27.10 -18.24 -15.30
CA GLU A 63 28.41 -18.90 -15.21
C GLU A 63 28.31 -20.35 -14.72
N GLY A 64 27.13 -20.81 -14.29
CA GLY A 64 26.93 -22.15 -13.75
C GLY A 64 27.52 -22.36 -12.36
N LEU A 65 27.89 -21.27 -11.67
CA LEU A 65 28.48 -21.31 -10.33
C LEU A 65 27.43 -21.59 -9.25
N ILE A 66 26.20 -21.10 -9.42
CA ILE A 66 25.08 -21.33 -8.47
C ILE A 66 23.79 -21.71 -9.19
N THR A 67 22.86 -22.34 -8.48
CA THR A 67 21.51 -22.62 -9.01
C THR A 67 20.58 -21.41 -8.89
N LYS A 68 19.42 -21.45 -9.58
CA LYS A 68 18.39 -20.41 -9.45
C LYS A 68 17.86 -20.30 -8.01
N GLU A 69 17.70 -21.43 -7.32
CA GLU A 69 17.27 -21.50 -5.92
C GLU A 69 18.28 -20.82 -4.99
N GLU A 70 19.57 -21.09 -5.18
CA GLU A 70 20.65 -20.45 -4.43
C GLU A 70 20.68 -18.94 -4.68
N ALA A 71 20.48 -18.51 -5.94
CA ALA A 71 20.42 -17.10 -6.31
C ALA A 71 19.27 -16.36 -5.60
N VAL A 72 18.08 -16.96 -5.55
CA VAL A 72 16.91 -16.39 -4.84
C VAL A 72 17.20 -16.24 -3.35
N LEU A 73 17.81 -17.25 -2.71
CA LEU A 73 18.12 -17.21 -1.27
C LEU A 73 19.17 -16.16 -0.88
N ARG A 74 19.96 -15.67 -1.84
CA ARG A 74 20.99 -14.65 -1.59
C ARG A 74 20.46 -13.23 -1.64
N ILE A 75 19.23 -13.06 -2.09
CA ILE A 75 18.57 -11.75 -2.15
C ILE A 75 17.76 -11.58 -0.87
N ASP A 76 18.16 -10.60 -0.06
CA ASP A 76 17.42 -10.24 1.15
C ASP A 76 16.08 -9.60 0.76
N PRO A 77 14.93 -10.19 1.13
CA PRO A 77 13.62 -9.64 0.82
C PRO A 77 13.41 -8.22 1.37
N LEU A 78 14.02 -7.88 2.51
CA LEU A 78 13.89 -6.55 3.12
C LEU A 78 14.55 -5.46 2.27
N GLN A 79 15.53 -5.83 1.45
CA GLN A 79 16.19 -4.88 0.55
C GLN A 79 15.46 -4.71 -0.78
N VAL A 80 14.51 -5.59 -1.11
CA VAL A 80 13.69 -5.47 -2.33
C VAL A 80 12.81 -4.22 -2.28
N ASP A 81 12.37 -3.79 -1.09
CA ASP A 81 11.62 -2.53 -0.93
C ASP A 81 12.40 -1.33 -1.49
N HIS A 82 13.73 -1.33 -1.38
CA HIS A 82 14.56 -0.25 -1.92
C HIS A 82 14.55 -0.19 -3.45
N LEU A 83 14.20 -1.28 -4.12
CA LEU A 83 14.00 -1.32 -5.57
C LEU A 83 12.62 -0.83 -5.98
N MET A 84 11.65 -0.70 -5.07
CA MET A 84 10.26 -0.37 -5.42
C MET A 84 9.95 1.13 -5.33
N HIS A 85 10.83 1.89 -4.68
CA HIS A 85 10.65 3.33 -4.49
C HIS A 85 11.70 4.14 -5.27
N PRO A 86 11.35 5.37 -5.68
CA PRO A 86 12.35 6.33 -6.17
C PRO A 86 13.46 6.50 -5.14
N ASN A 87 14.70 6.60 -5.59
CA ASN A 87 15.84 6.86 -4.73
C ASN A 87 16.49 8.19 -5.13
N ILE A 88 17.15 8.86 -4.18
CA ILE A 88 17.95 10.04 -4.48
C ILE A 88 19.17 9.57 -5.28
N GLU A 89 19.45 10.22 -6.41
CA GLU A 89 20.62 9.91 -7.22
C GLU A 89 21.90 10.03 -6.37
N PRO A 90 22.82 9.04 -6.37
CA PRO A 90 24.00 9.05 -5.50
C PRO A 90 24.87 10.32 -5.63
N GLY A 91 24.95 10.91 -6.82
CA GLY A 91 25.63 12.18 -7.06
C GLY A 91 24.94 13.36 -6.35
N ALA A 92 23.60 13.43 -6.44
CA ALA A 92 22.81 14.48 -5.78
C ALA A 92 22.90 14.37 -4.25
N ALA A 93 22.89 13.15 -3.70
CA ALA A 93 23.02 12.91 -2.27
C ALA A 93 24.40 13.29 -1.71
N LYS A 94 25.48 13.14 -2.49
CA LYS A 94 26.85 13.52 -2.08
C LYS A 94 27.08 15.04 -2.14
N SER A 95 26.49 15.72 -3.11
CA SER A 95 26.65 17.17 -3.30
C SER A 95 25.78 18.02 -2.37
N ASN A 96 24.79 17.43 -1.69
CA ASN A 96 23.85 18.16 -0.84
C ASN A 96 23.91 17.67 0.61
N LYS A 97 24.00 18.59 1.56
CA LYS A 97 23.97 18.25 2.99
C LYS A 97 22.51 18.14 3.47
N PRO A 98 22.15 17.10 4.24
CA PRO A 98 20.84 17.02 4.85
C PRO A 98 20.64 18.18 5.83
N ILE A 99 19.45 18.75 5.81
CA ILE A 99 19.02 19.86 6.68
C ILE A 99 18.32 19.35 7.94
N GLY A 100 18.10 18.05 8.08
CA GLY A 100 17.53 17.45 9.29
C GLY A 100 17.39 15.93 9.15
N LYS A 101 17.05 15.29 10.26
CA LYS A 101 16.86 13.85 10.36
C LYS A 101 15.67 13.51 11.24
N GLY A 102 14.89 12.52 10.83
CA GLY A 102 13.82 11.90 11.62
C GLY A 102 13.95 10.37 11.58
N LEU A 103 12.84 9.70 11.83
CA LEU A 103 12.71 8.25 11.72
C LEU A 103 12.37 7.86 10.28
N ALA A 104 13.03 6.81 9.79
CA ALA A 104 12.78 6.19 8.49
C ALA A 104 11.47 5.39 8.51
N ALA A 105 10.33 6.10 8.51
CA ALA A 105 9.02 5.52 8.80
C ALA A 105 8.44 4.69 7.63
N SER A 106 8.70 5.14 6.41
CA SER A 106 8.33 4.44 5.18
C SER A 106 9.35 4.73 4.08
N PRO A 107 9.90 3.70 3.41
CA PRO A 107 11.03 3.84 2.49
C PRO A 107 10.70 4.65 1.23
N GLY A 108 11.76 5.06 0.53
CA GLY A 108 11.69 5.80 -0.73
C GLY A 108 12.11 7.25 -0.64
N ALA A 109 12.19 7.90 -1.79
CA ALA A 109 12.52 9.31 -1.92
C ALA A 109 11.39 10.09 -2.55
N ALA A 110 11.07 11.25 -1.98
CA ALA A 110 10.01 12.12 -2.46
C ALA A 110 10.50 13.56 -2.60
N VAL A 111 10.07 14.22 -3.67
CA VAL A 111 10.36 15.62 -3.93
C VAL A 111 9.08 16.35 -4.26
N GLY A 112 8.81 17.44 -3.56
CA GLY A 112 7.62 18.23 -3.79
C GLY A 112 7.62 19.54 -3.02
N GLN A 113 6.60 20.34 -3.31
CA GLN A 113 6.32 21.60 -2.63
C GLN A 113 5.67 21.35 -1.28
N ILE A 114 6.07 22.11 -0.27
CA ILE A 114 5.53 21.98 1.09
C ILE A 114 4.08 22.44 1.16
N VAL A 115 3.22 21.64 1.80
CA VAL A 115 1.85 21.98 2.21
C VAL A 115 1.61 21.53 3.66
N PHE A 116 0.74 22.23 4.40
CA PHE A 116 0.58 22.04 5.85
C PHE A 116 -0.75 21.39 6.28
N ASP A 117 -1.65 21.15 5.33
CA ASP A 117 -2.97 20.56 5.56
C ASP A 117 -3.37 19.63 4.40
N ALA A 118 -4.28 18.70 4.70
CA ALA A 118 -4.71 17.67 3.76
C ALA A 118 -5.49 18.24 2.56
N ASP A 119 -6.25 19.33 2.75
CA ASP A 119 -7.02 19.98 1.70
C ASP A 119 -6.10 20.61 0.65
N SER A 120 -5.08 21.35 1.10
CA SER A 120 -4.05 21.92 0.25
C SER A 120 -3.28 20.84 -0.51
N ALA A 121 -2.97 19.71 0.14
CA ALA A 121 -2.33 18.58 -0.53
C ALA A 121 -3.17 18.04 -1.70
N ARG A 122 -4.48 17.86 -1.48
CA ARG A 122 -5.42 17.42 -2.53
C ARG A 122 -5.54 18.43 -3.65
N GLU A 123 -5.76 19.69 -3.30
CA GLU A 123 -5.96 20.76 -4.27
C GLU A 123 -4.75 20.95 -5.18
N TRP A 124 -3.54 20.95 -4.61
CA TRP A 124 -2.31 21.14 -5.38
C TRP A 124 -1.98 19.91 -6.22
N SER A 125 -2.21 18.71 -5.69
CA SER A 125 -2.05 17.47 -6.45
C SER A 125 -3.02 17.39 -7.63
N ALA A 126 -4.28 17.82 -7.44
CA ALA A 126 -5.27 17.93 -8.52
C ALA A 126 -4.85 18.92 -9.63
N ARG A 127 -4.04 19.93 -9.30
CA ARG A 127 -3.42 20.85 -10.26
C ARG A 127 -2.13 20.30 -10.89
N GLY A 128 -1.77 19.03 -10.62
CA GLY A 128 -0.58 18.37 -11.16
C GLY A 128 0.73 18.69 -10.44
N LYS A 129 0.69 19.32 -9.27
CA LYS A 129 1.89 19.62 -8.48
C LYS A 129 2.26 18.46 -7.57
N LYS A 130 3.56 18.14 -7.50
CA LYS A 130 4.08 17.21 -6.47
C LYS A 130 4.18 17.94 -5.13
N VAL A 131 3.58 17.38 -4.09
CA VAL A 131 3.52 18.01 -2.77
C VAL A 131 4.07 17.11 -1.66
N ILE A 132 4.72 17.73 -0.68
CA ILE A 132 5.14 17.09 0.57
C ILE A 132 4.26 17.63 1.69
N MET A 133 3.50 16.75 2.33
CA MET A 133 2.62 17.13 3.43
C MET A 133 3.41 17.16 4.73
N VAL A 134 3.44 18.33 5.37
CA VAL A 134 4.19 18.57 6.61
C VAL A 134 3.20 18.83 7.74
N ARG A 135 3.20 17.98 8.77
CA ARG A 135 2.27 18.07 9.90
C ARG A 135 2.97 17.92 11.23
N LEU A 136 2.34 18.38 12.30
CA LEU A 136 2.78 18.04 13.65
C LEU A 136 2.62 16.53 13.88
N GLU A 137 1.42 16.04 13.61
CA GLU A 137 0.97 14.65 13.60
C GLU A 137 -0.19 14.52 12.60
N THR A 138 -0.49 13.30 12.16
CA THR A 138 -1.60 13.02 11.23
C THR A 138 -2.75 12.31 11.94
N SER A 139 -3.99 12.55 11.51
CA SER A 139 -5.19 11.85 11.96
C SER A 139 -5.90 11.13 10.80
N PRO A 140 -6.94 10.31 11.05
CA PRO A 140 -7.71 9.66 9.99
C PRO A 140 -8.34 10.63 8.97
N GLU A 141 -8.62 11.87 9.38
CA GLU A 141 -9.15 12.92 8.49
C GLU A 141 -8.14 13.36 7.42
N ASP A 142 -6.84 13.20 7.72
CA ASP A 142 -5.76 13.58 6.80
C ASP A 142 -5.56 12.55 5.66
N LEU A 143 -6.26 11.41 5.67
CA LEU A 143 -6.03 10.26 4.78
C LEU A 143 -6.04 10.64 3.29
N ALA A 144 -7.02 11.43 2.87
CA ALA A 144 -7.13 11.84 1.47
C ALA A 144 -6.00 12.80 1.03
N GLY A 145 -5.46 13.60 1.96
CA GLY A 145 -4.30 14.44 1.71
C GLY A 145 -2.98 13.66 1.69
N MET A 146 -2.86 12.66 2.58
CA MET A 146 -1.74 11.71 2.59
C MET A 146 -1.68 10.92 1.27
N ASP A 147 -2.84 10.51 0.76
CA ASP A 147 -2.94 9.84 -0.55
C ASP A 147 -2.75 10.81 -1.75
N ALA A 148 -2.94 12.11 -1.58
CA ALA A 148 -2.59 13.08 -2.61
C ALA A 148 -1.09 13.45 -2.63
N ALA A 149 -0.41 13.40 -1.49
CA ALA A 149 0.97 13.84 -1.35
C ALA A 149 2.01 12.83 -1.87
N CYS A 150 3.13 13.28 -2.42
CA CYS A 150 4.20 12.37 -2.84
C CYS A 150 5.10 11.90 -1.68
N GLY A 151 5.05 12.58 -0.54
CA GLY A 151 5.74 12.22 0.69
C GLY A 151 5.21 12.96 1.90
N ILE A 152 5.50 12.43 3.09
CA ILE A 152 4.94 12.90 4.36
C ILE A 152 6.07 13.14 5.36
N LEU A 153 6.06 14.31 6.00
CA LEU A 153 6.99 14.68 7.06
C LEU A 153 6.20 15.03 8.32
N THR A 154 6.52 14.40 9.45
CA THR A 154 5.92 14.76 10.74
C THR A 154 6.95 15.17 11.78
N ALA A 155 6.60 16.17 12.60
CA ALA A 155 7.43 16.57 13.74
C ALA A 155 7.37 15.53 14.88
N ARG A 156 6.19 14.93 15.10
CA ARG A 156 5.95 13.91 16.13
C ARG A 156 5.57 12.57 15.51
N GLY A 157 5.66 11.51 16.31
CA GLY A 157 5.25 10.16 15.93
C GLY A 157 6.41 9.21 15.67
N GLY A 158 6.31 8.01 16.26
CA GLY A 158 7.27 6.92 16.07
C GLY A 158 7.02 6.07 14.82
N MET A 159 7.75 4.96 14.71
CA MET A 159 7.62 3.97 13.64
C MET A 159 6.23 3.29 13.55
N THR A 160 5.41 3.41 14.59
CA THR A 160 4.04 2.89 14.69
C THR A 160 2.97 3.99 14.71
N SER A 161 3.36 5.25 14.46
CA SER A 161 2.40 6.36 14.39
C SER A 161 1.45 6.22 13.21
N HIS A 162 0.31 6.91 13.26
CA HIS A 162 -0.68 6.94 12.17
C HIS A 162 -0.01 7.24 10.81
N ALA A 163 0.83 8.28 10.75
CA ALA A 163 1.58 8.64 9.55
C ALA A 163 2.43 7.47 9.03
N ALA A 164 3.19 6.81 9.92
CA ALA A 164 4.08 5.72 9.55
C ALA A 164 3.33 4.49 9.04
N VAL A 165 2.22 4.11 9.69
CA VAL A 165 1.43 2.92 9.31
C VAL A 165 0.73 3.14 7.97
N VAL A 166 0.08 4.30 7.81
CA VAL A 166 -0.67 4.64 6.59
C VAL A 166 0.28 4.83 5.41
N ALA A 167 1.38 5.58 5.58
CA ALA A 167 2.34 5.81 4.51
C ALA A 167 2.97 4.50 4.01
N ARG A 168 3.25 3.56 4.90
CA ARG A 168 3.79 2.24 4.55
C ARG A 168 2.76 1.41 3.78
N GLY A 169 1.50 1.43 4.21
CA GLY A 169 0.39 0.79 3.48
C GLY A 169 0.20 1.36 2.07
N MET A 170 0.44 2.66 1.88
CA MET A 170 0.36 3.35 0.58
C MET A 170 1.65 3.26 -0.25
N GLY A 171 2.75 2.73 0.32
CA GLY A 171 4.06 2.73 -0.33
C GLY A 171 4.63 4.14 -0.60
N LYS A 172 4.33 5.10 0.27
CA LYS A 172 4.78 6.50 0.15
C LYS A 172 5.92 6.80 1.09
N CYS A 173 6.86 7.61 0.62
CA CYS A 173 7.99 8.08 1.43
C CYS A 173 7.50 8.82 2.67
N CYS A 174 7.93 8.39 3.85
CA CYS A 174 7.59 9.06 5.10
C CYS A 174 8.80 9.17 6.02
N VAL A 175 9.03 10.39 6.52
CA VAL A 175 9.95 10.67 7.61
C VAL A 175 9.12 11.15 8.79
N SER A 176 9.07 10.38 9.88
CA SER A 176 8.27 10.73 11.05
C SER A 176 9.16 11.16 12.22
N GLY A 177 8.60 11.88 13.19
CA GLY A 177 9.27 12.17 14.45
C GLY A 177 10.54 13.04 14.31
N CYS A 178 10.54 13.99 13.37
CA CYS A 178 11.62 14.98 13.27
C CYS A 178 11.45 16.04 14.37
N GLY A 179 11.98 15.77 15.57
CA GLY A 179 11.82 16.65 16.74
C GLY A 179 12.39 18.07 16.58
N ASP A 180 13.35 18.25 15.67
CA ASP A 180 13.94 19.55 15.33
C ASP A 180 13.01 20.43 14.48
N LEU A 181 11.89 19.88 14.00
CA LEU A 181 10.93 20.55 13.14
C LEU A 181 9.98 21.43 13.97
N VAL A 182 10.13 22.75 13.85
CA VAL A 182 9.23 23.72 14.51
C VAL A 182 8.26 24.30 13.49
N ILE A 183 7.00 23.86 13.54
CA ILE A 183 5.94 24.30 12.63
C ILE A 183 5.18 25.50 13.23
N LYS A 184 5.01 26.59 12.46
CA LYS A 184 4.22 27.76 12.85
C LYS A 184 3.45 28.30 11.65
N GLY A 185 2.13 28.14 11.65
CA GLY A 185 1.29 28.54 10.51
C GLY A 185 1.70 27.79 9.23
N LYS A 186 1.88 28.51 8.12
CA LYS A 186 2.27 27.96 6.80
C LYS A 186 3.79 28.00 6.57
N GLN A 187 4.58 27.79 7.62
CA GLN A 187 6.04 27.67 7.55
C GLN A 187 6.57 26.75 8.65
N PHE A 188 7.74 26.17 8.43
CA PHE A 188 8.49 25.46 9.45
C PHE A 188 9.95 25.90 9.48
N THR A 189 10.59 25.72 10.64
CA THR A 189 12.03 25.92 10.81
C THR A 189 12.72 24.60 11.06
N LEU A 190 13.83 24.35 10.37
CA LEU A 190 14.67 23.16 10.53
C LEU A 190 16.15 23.54 10.35
N SER A 191 17.00 23.16 11.31
CA SER A 191 18.44 23.53 11.35
C SER A 191 18.72 25.02 11.08
N GLY A 192 17.91 25.91 11.67
CA GLY A 192 18.05 27.37 11.54
C GLY A 192 17.60 27.95 10.20
N ARG A 193 17.04 27.15 9.29
CA ARG A 193 16.46 27.60 8.02
C ARG A 193 14.94 27.58 8.08
N VAL A 194 14.32 28.59 7.50
CA VAL A 194 12.84 28.72 7.41
C VAL A 194 12.40 28.27 6.03
N PHE A 195 11.42 27.38 5.99
CA PHE A 195 10.77 26.89 4.77
C PHE A 195 9.29 27.24 4.81
N ARG A 196 8.76 27.73 3.69
CA ARG A 196 7.38 28.20 3.56
C ARG A 196 6.57 27.26 2.67
N GLU A 197 5.25 27.38 2.75
CA GLU A 197 4.35 26.70 1.83
C GLU A 197 4.73 27.04 0.38
N GLY A 198 4.86 26.01 -0.46
CA GLY A 198 5.33 26.14 -1.84
C GLY A 198 6.83 25.91 -2.04
N ASP A 199 7.67 26.01 -1.01
CA ASP A 199 9.10 25.71 -1.14
C ASP A 199 9.31 24.21 -1.39
N TYR A 200 10.36 23.88 -2.13
CA TYR A 200 10.72 22.49 -2.43
C TYR A 200 11.58 21.89 -1.33
N ILE A 201 11.24 20.66 -0.95
CA ILE A 201 12.10 19.79 -0.14
C ILE A 201 12.16 18.39 -0.74
N THR A 202 13.23 17.68 -0.38
CA THR A 202 13.42 16.28 -0.70
C THR A 202 13.48 15.45 0.59
N LEU A 203 12.73 14.35 0.63
CA LEU A 203 12.75 13.39 1.72
C LEU A 203 13.45 12.10 1.25
N ASP A 204 14.25 11.50 2.14
CA ASP A 204 14.74 10.12 2.05
C ASP A 204 14.12 9.34 3.22
N GLY A 205 13.00 8.69 2.96
CA GLY A 205 12.27 7.86 3.90
C GLY A 205 12.98 6.56 4.27
N SER A 206 13.98 6.14 3.50
CA SER A 206 14.80 4.95 3.81
C SER A 206 15.87 5.25 4.87
N LYS A 207 16.40 6.48 4.89
CA LYS A 207 17.41 6.92 5.88
C LYS A 207 16.87 7.89 6.93
N GLY A 208 15.63 8.35 6.76
CA GLY A 208 15.02 9.38 7.59
C GLY A 208 15.65 10.76 7.38
N LEU A 209 16.22 11.06 6.20
CA LEU A 209 16.93 12.31 5.94
C LEU A 209 16.04 13.32 5.22
N ILE A 210 16.26 14.59 5.52
CA ILE A 210 15.53 15.72 4.93
C ILE A 210 16.56 16.62 4.24
N TYR A 211 16.30 16.99 2.99
CA TYR A 211 17.15 17.87 2.21
C TYR A 211 16.36 19.11 1.77
N GLY A 212 17.01 20.26 1.78
CA GLY A 212 16.44 21.49 1.24
C GLY A 212 16.54 21.49 -0.28
N GLY A 213 15.46 21.91 -0.95
CA GLY A 213 15.40 22.01 -2.41
C GLY A 213 15.00 20.70 -3.10
N GLN A 214 15.07 20.74 -4.42
CA GLN A 214 14.68 19.65 -5.32
C GLN A 214 15.92 18.86 -5.75
N LEU A 215 16.11 17.68 -5.16
CA LEU A 215 17.15 16.76 -5.60
C LEU A 215 16.66 15.93 -6.78
N LYS A 216 17.60 15.48 -7.62
CA LYS A 216 17.30 14.58 -8.72
C LYS A 216 17.02 13.19 -8.16
N LEU A 217 15.82 12.70 -8.46
CA LEU A 217 15.41 11.33 -8.15
C LEU A 217 15.70 10.42 -9.34
N GLN A 218 16.10 9.20 -9.02
CA GLN A 218 16.14 8.11 -9.97
C GLN A 218 14.90 7.23 -9.72
N SER A 219 14.05 7.09 -10.73
CA SER A 219 12.97 6.11 -10.68
C SER A 219 13.56 4.70 -10.65
N PRO A 220 12.96 3.78 -9.88
CA PRO A 220 13.38 2.40 -9.93
C PRO A 220 13.09 1.84 -11.32
N ASP A 221 14.11 1.32 -11.98
CA ASP A 221 13.92 0.46 -13.14
C ASP A 221 13.89 -0.98 -12.65
N LEU A 222 12.69 -1.55 -12.62
CA LEU A 222 12.45 -2.94 -12.25
C LEU A 222 12.62 -3.88 -13.44
N LYS A 223 12.92 -3.37 -14.64
CA LYS A 223 13.10 -4.17 -15.85
C LYS A 223 14.47 -4.82 -15.90
N GLY A 224 14.54 -5.96 -16.58
CA GLY A 224 15.79 -6.70 -16.83
C GLY A 224 16.13 -7.65 -15.69
N ASP A 225 17.17 -7.32 -14.92
CA ASP A 225 17.73 -8.26 -13.95
C ASP A 225 16.74 -8.63 -12.84
N PHE A 226 16.01 -7.65 -12.30
CA PHE A 226 15.07 -7.91 -11.20
C PHE A 226 13.87 -8.75 -11.66
N GLU A 227 13.41 -8.55 -12.90
CA GLU A 227 12.39 -9.39 -13.53
C GLU A 227 12.86 -10.85 -13.67
N THR A 228 14.13 -11.06 -14.02
CA THR A 228 14.74 -12.40 -14.08
C THR A 228 14.71 -13.10 -12.71
N ILE A 229 15.05 -12.38 -11.63
CA ILE A 229 14.94 -12.92 -10.27
C ILE A 229 13.49 -13.24 -9.92
N LEU A 230 12.54 -12.35 -10.26
CA LEU A 230 11.11 -12.60 -10.00
C LEU A 230 10.59 -13.82 -10.75
N GLU A 231 11.05 -14.08 -11.98
CA GLU A 231 10.75 -15.29 -12.73
C GLU A 231 11.25 -16.53 -12.00
N TRP A 232 12.48 -16.52 -11.50
CA TRP A 232 13.01 -17.64 -10.71
C TRP A 232 12.24 -17.84 -9.41
N CYS A 233 11.86 -16.76 -8.73
CA CYS A 233 10.97 -16.81 -7.57
C CYS A 233 9.62 -17.47 -7.94
N ARG A 234 9.06 -17.19 -9.12
CA ARG A 234 7.80 -17.80 -9.58
C ARG A 234 7.95 -19.29 -9.87
N GLU A 235 9.09 -19.73 -10.40
CA GLU A 235 9.37 -21.15 -10.66
C GLU A 235 9.48 -21.96 -9.35
N VAL A 236 10.12 -21.40 -8.31
CA VAL A 236 10.42 -22.13 -7.07
C VAL A 236 9.34 -21.98 -5.99
N LYS A 237 8.50 -20.94 -6.07
CA LYS A 237 7.50 -20.68 -5.02
C LYS A 237 6.40 -21.74 -5.03
N ARG A 238 6.07 -22.23 -3.84
CA ARG A 238 4.87 -23.05 -3.61
C ARG A 238 3.61 -22.20 -3.35
N LEU A 239 3.77 -21.06 -2.68
CA LEU A 239 2.64 -20.21 -2.28
C LEU A 239 2.21 -19.31 -3.44
N GLY A 240 0.89 -19.19 -3.63
CA GLY A 240 0.32 -18.16 -4.48
C GLY A 240 0.48 -16.77 -3.85
N VAL A 241 0.72 -15.75 -4.66
CA VAL A 241 0.84 -14.36 -4.18
C VAL A 241 -0.30 -13.55 -4.75
N ARG A 242 -1.32 -13.32 -3.92
CA ARG A 242 -2.46 -12.45 -4.25
C ARG A 242 -2.28 -11.10 -3.56
N ALA A 243 -2.93 -10.06 -4.09
CA ALA A 243 -2.86 -8.72 -3.54
C ALA A 243 -4.04 -8.37 -2.64
N ASN A 244 -3.83 -7.44 -1.73
CA ASN A 244 -4.91 -6.68 -1.12
C ASN A 244 -5.12 -5.45 -1.98
N ALA A 245 -6.28 -5.34 -2.63
CA ALA A 245 -6.56 -4.27 -3.58
C ALA A 245 -8.05 -3.94 -3.55
N ASP A 246 -8.35 -2.68 -3.28
CA ASP A 246 -9.72 -2.21 -3.05
C ASP A 246 -10.24 -1.37 -4.24
N THR A 247 -9.35 -0.92 -5.13
CA THR A 247 -9.69 -0.11 -6.31
C THR A 247 -9.24 -0.79 -7.62
N PRO A 248 -9.85 -0.43 -8.77
CA PRO A 248 -9.40 -0.92 -10.08
C PRO A 248 -7.92 -0.61 -10.38
N ASN A 249 -7.44 0.56 -9.96
CA ASN A 249 -6.07 0.99 -10.17
C ASN A 249 -5.08 0.16 -9.34
N ASP A 250 -5.41 -0.10 -8.08
CA ASP A 250 -4.58 -0.96 -7.22
C ASP A 250 -4.54 -2.38 -7.75
N ALA A 251 -5.68 -2.90 -8.21
CA ALA A 251 -5.76 -4.23 -8.82
C ALA A 251 -4.89 -4.34 -10.08
N ALA A 252 -4.95 -3.35 -10.98
CA ALA A 252 -4.13 -3.32 -12.20
C ALA A 252 -2.63 -3.23 -11.87
N LYS A 253 -2.27 -2.38 -10.91
CA LYS A 253 -0.89 -2.20 -10.46
C LYS A 253 -0.36 -3.49 -9.83
N ALA A 254 -1.11 -4.09 -8.91
CA ALA A 254 -0.76 -5.37 -8.31
C ALA A 254 -0.54 -6.47 -9.37
N ARG A 255 -1.42 -6.55 -10.37
CA ARG A 255 -1.26 -7.48 -11.49
C ARG A 255 0.02 -7.22 -12.29
N SER A 256 0.39 -5.97 -12.52
CA SER A 256 1.65 -5.66 -13.24
C SER A 256 2.91 -6.11 -12.49
N PHE A 257 2.85 -6.26 -11.16
CA PHE A 257 3.93 -6.85 -10.36
C PHE A 257 3.89 -8.39 -10.32
N GLY A 258 2.89 -9.01 -10.95
CA GLY A 258 2.71 -10.45 -11.01
C GLY A 258 1.81 -11.03 -9.92
N ALA A 259 0.93 -10.22 -9.32
CA ALA A 259 -0.09 -10.75 -8.42
C ALA A 259 -1.03 -11.72 -9.16
N GLU A 260 -1.32 -12.85 -8.52
CA GLU A 260 -2.09 -13.98 -9.06
C GLU A 260 -3.60 -13.87 -8.75
N GLY A 261 -4.05 -12.66 -8.48
CA GLY A 261 -5.42 -12.33 -8.09
C GLY A 261 -5.47 -11.38 -6.89
N VAL A 262 -6.68 -11.12 -6.40
CA VAL A 262 -6.92 -10.30 -5.21
C VAL A 262 -7.35 -11.22 -4.07
N GLY A 263 -6.59 -11.30 -2.98
CA GLY A 263 -6.90 -12.15 -1.83
C GLY A 263 -7.78 -11.44 -0.79
N LEU A 264 -7.86 -10.11 -0.86
CA LEU A 264 -8.72 -9.30 -0.02
C LEU A 264 -9.04 -7.97 -0.72
N CYS A 265 -10.28 -7.82 -1.15
CA CYS A 265 -10.88 -6.54 -1.53
C CYS A 265 -11.83 -6.11 -0.41
N ARG A 266 -11.54 -4.97 0.22
CA ARG A 266 -12.30 -4.40 1.33
C ARG A 266 -13.38 -3.47 0.79
N THR A 267 -14.63 -3.84 0.98
CA THR A 267 -15.77 -3.06 0.48
C THR A 267 -16.00 -1.78 1.26
N GLU A 268 -15.47 -1.69 2.49
CA GLU A 268 -15.56 -0.51 3.36
C GLU A 268 -15.06 0.78 2.69
N HIS A 269 -13.88 0.69 2.08
CA HIS A 269 -13.21 1.83 1.46
C HIS A 269 -14.02 2.37 0.29
N MET A 270 -14.81 1.51 -0.37
CA MET A 270 -15.71 1.92 -1.45
C MET A 270 -16.86 2.80 -0.96
N PHE A 271 -17.14 2.90 0.34
CA PHE A 271 -18.24 3.72 0.87
C PHE A 271 -17.83 5.07 1.45
N PHE A 272 -16.55 5.26 1.79
CA PHE A 272 -16.10 6.48 2.47
C PHE A 272 -15.98 7.70 1.54
N GLU A 273 -16.02 7.50 0.22
CA GLU A 273 -15.79 8.57 -0.74
C GLU A 273 -17.07 9.35 -1.13
N GLY A 274 -17.00 10.68 -1.02
CA GLY A 274 -17.95 11.61 -1.64
C GLY A 274 -19.41 11.36 -1.28
N THR A 275 -20.28 11.23 -2.29
CA THR A 275 -21.74 11.04 -2.12
C THR A 275 -22.12 9.64 -1.64
N ARG A 276 -21.17 8.70 -1.56
CA ARG A 276 -21.43 7.31 -1.17
C ARG A 276 -21.69 7.18 0.33
N ILE A 277 -20.99 7.99 1.13
CA ILE A 277 -21.17 8.04 2.58
C ILE A 277 -22.58 8.47 2.97
N ASP A 278 -23.22 9.30 2.15
CA ASP A 278 -24.56 9.81 2.39
C ASP A 278 -25.61 8.71 2.31
N ALA A 279 -25.49 7.80 1.33
CA ALA A 279 -26.41 6.68 1.18
C ALA A 279 -26.27 5.64 2.32
N ILE A 280 -25.05 5.42 2.84
CA ILE A 280 -24.87 4.65 4.07
C ILE A 280 -25.52 5.35 5.27
N ARG A 281 -25.34 6.67 5.41
CA ARG A 281 -25.93 7.42 6.53
C ARG A 281 -27.46 7.39 6.48
N GLU A 282 -28.05 7.47 5.29
CA GLU A 282 -29.48 7.32 5.08
C GLU A 282 -29.98 5.92 5.50
N MET A 283 -29.24 4.86 5.12
CA MET A 283 -29.52 3.50 5.57
C MET A 283 -29.45 3.39 7.11
N ILE A 284 -28.42 3.98 7.72
CA ILE A 284 -28.27 3.98 9.17
C ILE A 284 -29.44 4.71 9.83
N LEU A 285 -29.95 5.80 9.28
CA LEU A 285 -31.03 6.60 9.87
C LEU A 285 -32.45 6.06 9.59
N ALA A 286 -32.59 5.05 8.72
CA ALA A 286 -33.88 4.47 8.37
C ALA A 286 -34.44 3.59 9.51
N ASP A 287 -35.71 3.84 9.85
CA ASP A 287 -36.42 3.11 10.91
C ASP A 287 -37.10 1.83 10.38
N THR A 288 -37.31 1.73 9.08
CA THR A 288 -38.01 0.61 8.43
C THR A 288 -37.08 -0.16 7.48
N LEU A 289 -37.39 -1.44 7.27
CA LEU A 289 -36.70 -2.27 6.28
C LEU A 289 -36.77 -1.68 4.88
N GLU A 290 -37.94 -1.15 4.48
CA GLU A 290 -38.12 -0.53 3.16
C GLU A 290 -37.31 0.75 3.00
N GLY A 291 -37.19 1.56 4.06
CA GLY A 291 -36.29 2.71 4.08
C GLY A 291 -34.83 2.31 3.91
N ARG A 292 -34.38 1.26 4.62
CA ARG A 292 -33.02 0.72 4.48
C ARG A 292 -32.74 0.19 3.07
N LYS A 293 -33.65 -0.60 2.50
CA LYS A 293 -33.54 -1.10 1.11
C LYS A 293 -33.42 0.04 0.11
N THR A 294 -34.24 1.08 0.24
CA THR A 294 -34.21 2.26 -0.65
C THR A 294 -32.86 2.97 -0.59
N ALA A 295 -32.31 3.16 0.62
CA ALA A 295 -31.00 3.77 0.79
C ALA A 295 -29.87 2.91 0.21
N ILE A 296 -29.91 1.60 0.49
CA ILE A 296 -28.92 0.62 0.01
C ILE A 296 -28.94 0.48 -1.52
N GLN A 297 -30.10 0.56 -2.17
CA GLN A 297 -30.21 0.52 -3.63
C GLN A 297 -29.46 1.66 -4.32
N LYS A 298 -29.27 2.81 -3.65
CA LYS A 298 -28.44 3.90 -4.19
C LYS A 298 -26.96 3.53 -4.27
N LEU A 299 -26.50 2.59 -3.43
CA LEU A 299 -25.10 2.11 -3.39
C LEU A 299 -24.82 1.04 -4.46
N LEU A 300 -25.84 0.28 -4.86
CA LEU A 300 -25.73 -0.80 -5.84
C LEU A 300 -25.02 -0.40 -7.15
N PRO A 301 -25.44 0.65 -7.89
CA PRO A 301 -24.80 1.00 -9.16
C PRO A 301 -23.35 1.45 -8.99
N VAL A 302 -23.02 2.04 -7.83
CA VAL A 302 -21.68 2.52 -7.52
C VAL A 302 -20.74 1.36 -7.26
N GLN A 303 -21.09 0.47 -6.33
CA GLN A 303 -20.29 -0.74 -6.06
C GLN A 303 -20.14 -1.63 -7.28
N ARG A 304 -21.22 -1.81 -8.05
CA ARG A 304 -21.17 -2.57 -9.29
C ARG A 304 -20.13 -1.98 -10.27
N GLY A 305 -20.04 -0.65 -10.35
CA GLY A 305 -19.03 0.03 -11.15
C GLY A 305 -17.60 -0.26 -10.68
N ASP A 306 -17.35 -0.19 -9.38
CA ASP A 306 -16.04 -0.49 -8.81
C ASP A 306 -15.62 -1.95 -9.04
N PHE A 307 -16.52 -2.91 -8.76
CA PHE A 307 -16.26 -4.34 -8.98
C PHE A 307 -16.04 -4.66 -10.45
N LEU A 308 -16.78 -4.04 -11.36
CA LEU A 308 -16.60 -4.19 -12.80
C LEU A 308 -15.20 -3.72 -13.23
N GLY A 309 -14.71 -2.60 -12.67
CA GLY A 309 -13.34 -2.16 -12.87
C GLY A 309 -12.30 -3.15 -12.33
N ILE A 310 -12.51 -3.68 -11.13
CA ILE A 310 -11.61 -4.66 -10.49
C ILE A 310 -11.57 -5.98 -11.28
N PHE A 311 -12.72 -6.51 -11.69
CA PHE A 311 -12.79 -7.75 -12.47
C PHE A 311 -12.14 -7.60 -13.84
N ARG A 312 -12.29 -6.44 -14.51
CA ARG A 312 -11.57 -6.17 -15.77
C ARG A 312 -10.06 -6.14 -15.55
N ALA A 313 -9.59 -5.46 -14.50
CA ALA A 313 -8.17 -5.41 -14.15
C ALA A 313 -7.61 -6.80 -13.85
N MET A 314 -8.41 -7.69 -13.24
CA MET A 314 -8.03 -9.05 -12.85
C MET A 314 -8.56 -10.14 -13.79
N LYS A 315 -8.81 -9.82 -15.07
CA LYS A 315 -9.26 -10.79 -16.08
C LYS A 315 -8.47 -12.11 -16.03
N GLY A 316 -9.19 -13.22 -15.78
CA GLY A 316 -8.63 -14.57 -15.69
C GLY A 316 -8.07 -14.98 -14.32
N LEU A 317 -8.11 -14.11 -13.31
CA LEU A 317 -7.59 -14.35 -11.97
C LEU A 317 -8.70 -14.26 -10.91
N PRO A 318 -8.59 -14.98 -9.78
CA PRO A 318 -9.59 -14.97 -8.72
C PRO A 318 -9.56 -13.64 -7.93
N VAL A 319 -10.74 -13.17 -7.53
CA VAL A 319 -10.91 -11.93 -6.76
C VAL A 319 -11.76 -12.22 -5.53
N THR A 320 -11.14 -12.17 -4.35
CA THR A 320 -11.80 -12.34 -3.05
C THR A 320 -12.31 -10.99 -2.56
N ILE A 321 -13.62 -10.87 -2.39
CA ILE A 321 -14.30 -9.66 -1.94
C ILE A 321 -14.86 -9.92 -0.55
N ARG A 322 -14.39 -9.13 0.42
CA ARG A 322 -14.89 -9.18 1.79
C ARG A 322 -16.09 -8.27 1.94
N LEU A 323 -17.20 -8.84 2.41
CA LEU A 323 -18.40 -8.07 2.74
C LEU A 323 -18.14 -7.10 3.90
N LEU A 324 -19.10 -6.19 4.13
CA LEU A 324 -18.96 -5.11 5.11
C LEU A 324 -18.58 -5.64 6.52
N ASP A 325 -17.49 -5.09 7.05
CA ASP A 325 -16.83 -5.44 8.31
C ASP A 325 -16.95 -4.41 9.44
N PRO A 326 -16.91 -3.08 9.24
CA PRO A 326 -16.85 -2.11 10.32
C PRO A 326 -18.23 -1.90 10.93
N PRO A 327 -18.27 -1.51 12.21
CA PRO A 327 -19.50 -1.14 12.87
C PRO A 327 -20.09 0.15 12.26
N LEU A 328 -21.42 0.29 12.34
CA LEU A 328 -22.13 1.41 11.72
C LEU A 328 -21.74 2.78 12.32
N HIS A 329 -21.19 2.83 13.54
CA HIS A 329 -20.80 4.09 14.15
C HIS A 329 -19.62 4.77 13.43
N GLU A 330 -18.79 4.04 12.69
CA GLU A 330 -17.68 4.62 11.92
C GLU A 330 -18.16 5.50 10.76
N PHE A 331 -19.43 5.37 10.34
CA PHE A 331 -20.01 6.12 9.22
C PHE A 331 -20.81 7.35 9.65
N VAL A 332 -21.08 7.53 10.95
CA VAL A 332 -21.86 8.66 11.46
C VAL A 332 -20.96 9.71 12.12
N PRO A 333 -21.28 11.01 12.00
CA PRO A 333 -20.46 12.07 12.58
C PRO A 333 -20.53 12.08 14.11
N HIS A 334 -19.39 12.30 14.77
CA HIS A 334 -19.30 12.38 16.22
C HIS A 334 -19.43 13.81 16.77
N GLU A 335 -19.08 14.81 15.98
CA GLU A 335 -19.18 16.22 16.38
C GLU A 335 -20.59 16.78 16.23
N ASP A 336 -21.00 17.61 17.19
CA ASP A 336 -22.33 18.26 17.20
C ASP A 336 -22.59 19.09 15.93
N ALA A 337 -21.58 19.83 15.44
CA ALA A 337 -21.71 20.63 14.23
C ALA A 337 -21.94 19.75 12.99
N ALA A 338 -21.17 18.67 12.85
CA ALA A 338 -21.31 17.72 11.74
C ALA A 338 -22.63 16.93 11.81
N GLN A 339 -23.13 16.64 13.02
CA GLN A 339 -24.47 16.06 13.20
C GLN A 339 -25.58 17.03 12.79
N ALA A 340 -25.46 18.32 13.10
CA ALA A 340 -26.43 19.33 12.67
C ALA A 340 -26.47 19.48 11.14
N GLU A 341 -25.31 19.43 10.48
CA GLU A 341 -25.24 19.44 9.01
C GLU A 341 -25.84 18.18 8.39
N LEU A 342 -25.58 17.00 8.98
CA LEU A 342 -26.21 15.77 8.53
C LEU A 342 -27.74 15.81 8.70
N ALA A 343 -28.24 16.43 9.76
CA ALA A 343 -29.68 16.58 10.02
C ALA A 343 -30.36 17.40 8.93
N LYS A 344 -29.77 18.54 8.55
CA LYS A 344 -30.23 19.36 7.43
C LYS A 344 -30.20 18.57 6.12
N LYS A 345 -29.10 17.88 5.84
CA LYS A 345 -28.89 17.14 4.59
C LYS A 345 -29.87 15.97 4.41
N MET A 346 -30.19 15.28 5.50
CA MET A 346 -31.07 14.11 5.52
C MET A 346 -32.54 14.47 5.79
N ASN A 347 -32.84 15.76 5.99
CA ASN A 347 -34.17 16.26 6.34
C ASN A 347 -34.78 15.55 7.57
N VAL A 348 -33.96 15.39 8.62
CA VAL A 348 -34.37 14.80 9.91
C VAL A 348 -34.00 15.72 11.07
N SER A 349 -34.59 15.51 12.24
CA SER A 349 -34.22 16.29 13.42
C SER A 349 -32.81 15.96 13.91
N VAL A 350 -32.09 16.96 14.42
CA VAL A 350 -30.76 16.79 15.05
C VAL A 350 -30.84 15.79 16.21
N GLU A 351 -31.96 15.80 16.94
CA GLU A 351 -32.21 14.87 18.04
C GLU A 351 -32.29 13.41 17.57
N LYS A 352 -32.94 13.14 16.41
CA LYS A 352 -32.95 11.80 15.82
C LYS A 352 -31.54 11.32 15.50
N ILE A 353 -30.68 12.19 14.96
CA ILE A 353 -29.28 11.85 14.68
C ILE A 353 -28.51 11.58 15.97
N ARG A 354 -28.60 12.46 16.97
CA ARG A 354 -27.94 12.26 18.28
C ARG A 354 -28.34 10.95 18.93
N ASN A 355 -29.64 10.62 18.93
CA ASN A 355 -30.14 9.37 19.47
C ASN A 355 -29.61 8.15 18.70
N ARG A 356 -29.49 8.25 17.37
CA ARG A 356 -28.92 7.19 16.54
C ARG A 356 -27.42 7.02 16.78
N VAL A 357 -26.65 8.10 16.82
CA VAL A 357 -25.21 8.07 17.13
C VAL A 357 -24.98 7.46 18.51
N LYS A 358 -25.76 7.88 19.52
CA LYS A 358 -25.65 7.35 20.88
C LYS A 358 -26.01 5.87 20.98
N SER A 359 -27.00 5.39 20.22
CA SER A 359 -27.38 3.97 20.22
C SER A 359 -26.40 3.07 19.48
N LEU A 360 -25.65 3.61 18.51
CA LEU A 360 -24.57 2.89 17.81
C LEU A 360 -23.22 2.97 18.52
N HIS A 361 -23.11 3.80 19.56
CA HIS A 361 -21.89 3.93 20.33
C HIS A 361 -21.60 2.64 21.09
N GLU A 362 -20.35 2.18 20.97
CA GLU A 362 -19.88 0.97 21.62
C GLU A 362 -18.64 1.28 22.45
N MET A 363 -18.54 0.66 23.63
CA MET A 363 -17.35 0.78 24.48
C MET A 363 -16.11 0.16 23.81
N ASN A 364 -16.29 -0.93 23.06
CA ASN A 364 -15.20 -1.66 22.38
C ASN A 364 -15.58 -1.98 20.93
N PRO A 365 -15.48 -1.01 20.01
CA PRO A 365 -15.84 -1.16 18.58
C PRO A 365 -15.23 -2.37 17.87
N MET A 366 -13.99 -2.75 18.22
CA MET A 366 -13.31 -3.90 17.59
C MET A 366 -14.02 -5.24 17.87
N LEU A 367 -14.78 -5.33 18.96
CA LEU A 367 -15.49 -6.55 19.38
C LEU A 367 -17.02 -6.41 19.29
N GLY A 368 -17.51 -5.31 18.72
CA GLY A 368 -18.91 -4.93 18.72
C GLY A 368 -19.78 -5.53 17.61
N HIS A 369 -20.83 -4.80 17.24
CA HIS A 369 -21.81 -5.16 16.23
C HIS A 369 -21.31 -4.83 14.83
N ARG A 370 -20.48 -5.74 14.32
CA ARG A 370 -19.73 -5.58 13.07
C ARG A 370 -19.58 -6.92 12.33
N GLY A 371 -19.04 -6.92 11.13
CA GLY A 371 -18.82 -8.12 10.32
C GLY A 371 -20.07 -8.98 10.14
N CYS A 372 -19.95 -10.31 10.22
CA CYS A 372 -21.07 -11.22 10.02
C CYS A 372 -22.26 -10.95 10.94
N ARG A 373 -22.05 -10.39 12.14
CA ARG A 373 -23.11 -10.04 13.09
C ARG A 373 -24.02 -8.96 12.53
N LEU A 374 -23.44 -8.01 11.81
CA LEU A 374 -24.19 -6.96 11.12
C LEU A 374 -24.97 -7.56 9.95
N GLY A 375 -24.35 -8.45 9.16
CA GLY A 375 -25.01 -9.17 8.07
C GLY A 375 -26.12 -10.11 8.52
N ILE A 376 -26.11 -10.58 9.77
CA ILE A 376 -27.19 -11.38 10.36
C ILE A 376 -28.38 -10.49 10.75
N THR A 377 -28.14 -9.33 11.39
CA THR A 377 -29.20 -8.42 11.82
C THR A 377 -29.79 -7.59 10.68
N TYR A 378 -28.98 -7.28 9.66
CA TYR A 378 -29.37 -6.52 8.47
C TYR A 378 -28.96 -7.27 7.19
N PRO A 379 -29.61 -8.40 6.87
CA PRO A 379 -29.28 -9.21 5.70
C PRO A 379 -29.30 -8.45 4.37
N GLU A 380 -30.16 -7.43 4.25
CA GLU A 380 -30.28 -6.58 3.08
C GLU A 380 -28.97 -5.89 2.67
N VAL A 381 -28.06 -5.64 3.63
CA VAL A 381 -26.74 -5.04 3.36
C VAL A 381 -25.88 -6.02 2.56
N TYR A 382 -25.75 -7.26 3.05
CA TYR A 382 -24.97 -8.30 2.38
C TYR A 382 -25.61 -8.69 1.04
N ASN A 383 -26.94 -8.73 0.97
CA ASN A 383 -27.65 -9.04 -0.27
C ASN A 383 -27.30 -8.02 -1.37
N MET A 384 -27.32 -6.72 -1.08
CA MET A 384 -26.96 -5.71 -2.07
C MET A 384 -25.50 -5.87 -2.52
N GLN A 385 -24.57 -6.12 -1.60
CA GLN A 385 -23.16 -6.34 -1.97
C GLN A 385 -23.01 -7.56 -2.86
N VAL A 386 -23.65 -8.68 -2.51
CA VAL A 386 -23.63 -9.91 -3.32
C VAL A 386 -24.23 -9.65 -4.70
N GLN A 387 -25.37 -8.95 -4.78
CA GLN A 387 -25.97 -8.55 -6.05
C GLN A 387 -25.01 -7.71 -6.88
N ALA A 388 -24.36 -6.69 -6.30
CA ALA A 388 -23.39 -5.84 -6.98
C ALA A 388 -22.22 -6.64 -7.55
N ILE A 389 -21.67 -7.58 -6.76
CA ILE A 389 -20.59 -8.49 -7.15
C ILE A 389 -21.02 -9.35 -8.34
N MET A 390 -22.18 -9.99 -8.26
CA MET A 390 -22.66 -10.92 -9.28
C MET A 390 -23.06 -10.21 -10.58
N GLU A 391 -23.71 -9.05 -10.49
CA GLU A 391 -24.03 -8.23 -11.68
C GLU A 391 -22.76 -7.74 -12.39
N ALA A 392 -21.74 -7.31 -11.64
CA ALA A 392 -20.45 -6.90 -12.20
C ALA A 392 -19.72 -8.09 -12.85
N ALA A 393 -19.70 -9.25 -12.20
CA ALA A 393 -19.09 -10.46 -12.75
C ALA A 393 -19.79 -10.92 -14.04
N LEU A 394 -21.13 -10.88 -14.08
CA LEU A 394 -21.93 -11.17 -15.27
C LEU A 394 -21.64 -10.20 -16.42
N ALA A 395 -21.54 -8.90 -16.13
CA ALA A 395 -21.24 -7.89 -17.14
C ALA A 395 -19.87 -8.13 -17.79
N VAL A 396 -18.84 -8.41 -16.98
CA VAL A 396 -17.49 -8.69 -17.47
C VAL A 396 -17.41 -10.06 -18.17
N SER A 397 -18.18 -11.05 -17.71
CA SER A 397 -18.29 -12.36 -18.38
C SER A 397 -18.86 -12.23 -19.80
N LYS A 398 -19.88 -11.38 -20.00
CA LYS A 398 -20.44 -11.06 -21.34
C LYS A 398 -19.43 -10.39 -22.28
N GLU A 399 -18.38 -9.77 -21.75
CA GLU A 399 -17.26 -9.22 -22.52
C GLU A 399 -16.23 -10.31 -22.94
N GLY A 400 -16.52 -11.60 -22.72
CA GLY A 400 -15.63 -12.71 -23.04
C GLY A 400 -14.46 -12.85 -22.07
N CYS A 401 -14.63 -12.37 -20.83
CA CYS A 401 -13.61 -12.45 -19.79
C CYS A 401 -13.97 -13.53 -18.76
N LYS A 402 -13.04 -14.45 -18.46
CA LYS A 402 -13.22 -15.36 -17.34
C LYS A 402 -13.12 -14.57 -16.02
N VAL A 403 -14.15 -14.66 -15.20
CA VAL A 403 -14.23 -14.04 -13.87
C VAL A 403 -14.51 -15.13 -12.85
N THR A 404 -13.79 -15.11 -11.74
CA THR A 404 -13.99 -16.05 -10.63
C THR A 404 -14.14 -15.25 -9.34
N PRO A 405 -15.38 -14.82 -9.02
CA PRO A 405 -15.64 -14.04 -7.82
C PRO A 405 -15.66 -14.96 -6.59
N GLU A 406 -14.93 -14.58 -5.54
CA GLU A 406 -14.94 -15.27 -4.25
C GLU A 406 -15.52 -14.32 -3.19
N ILE A 407 -16.60 -14.71 -2.52
CA ILE A 407 -17.25 -13.87 -1.51
C ILE A 407 -16.81 -14.33 -0.12
N MET A 408 -16.22 -13.41 0.66
CA MET A 408 -15.71 -13.67 2.00
C MET A 408 -16.57 -12.99 3.06
N ILE A 409 -17.04 -13.78 4.03
CA ILE A 409 -17.79 -13.30 5.20
C ILE A 409 -16.80 -12.97 6.33
N PRO A 410 -16.75 -11.71 6.81
CA PRO A 410 -15.83 -11.31 7.88
C PRO A 410 -16.30 -11.77 9.28
N LEU A 411 -15.32 -11.93 10.18
CA LEU A 411 -15.51 -12.02 11.63
C LEU A 411 -16.38 -13.18 12.16
N VAL A 412 -16.44 -14.29 11.43
CA VAL A 412 -17.12 -15.52 11.84
C VAL A 412 -16.43 -16.13 13.05
N GLY A 413 -17.17 -16.36 14.15
CA GLY A 413 -16.71 -17.09 15.32
C GLY A 413 -17.32 -18.49 15.45
N LYS A 414 -18.47 -18.74 14.80
CA LYS A 414 -19.20 -20.01 14.87
C LYS A 414 -19.71 -20.48 13.51
N LYS A 415 -19.82 -21.81 13.35
CA LYS A 415 -20.31 -22.44 12.09
C LYS A 415 -21.69 -21.94 11.68
N GLU A 416 -22.59 -21.70 12.64
CA GLU A 416 -23.96 -21.28 12.36
C GLU A 416 -24.03 -19.85 11.80
N GLU A 417 -23.14 -18.95 12.23
CA GLU A 417 -23.05 -17.58 11.70
C GLU A 417 -22.69 -17.60 10.20
N LEU A 418 -21.70 -18.42 9.83
CA LEU A 418 -21.33 -18.63 8.43
C LEU A 418 -22.44 -19.34 7.65
N THR A 419 -23.09 -20.34 8.25
CA THR A 419 -24.16 -21.10 7.58
C THR A 419 -25.32 -20.20 7.20
N PHE A 420 -25.77 -19.35 8.13
CA PHE A 420 -26.85 -18.39 7.89
C PHE A 420 -26.47 -17.37 6.81
N THR A 421 -25.32 -16.71 6.96
CA THR A 421 -24.86 -15.66 6.01
C THR A 421 -24.57 -16.24 4.63
N LYS A 422 -24.01 -17.45 4.54
CA LYS A 422 -23.79 -18.16 3.28
C LYS A 422 -25.09 -18.49 2.57
N GLN A 423 -26.08 -19.05 3.27
CA GLN A 423 -27.39 -19.37 2.65
C GLN A 423 -28.02 -18.12 2.04
N GLN A 424 -27.95 -17.01 2.75
CA GLN A 424 -28.50 -15.73 2.31
C GLN A 424 -27.74 -15.15 1.10
N ALA A 425 -26.41 -15.23 1.10
CA ALA A 425 -25.57 -14.83 -0.04
C ALA A 425 -25.83 -15.70 -1.28
N VAL A 426 -25.87 -17.03 -1.12
CA VAL A 426 -26.13 -17.97 -2.22
C VAL A 426 -27.50 -17.71 -2.84
N LYS A 427 -28.54 -17.54 -2.01
CA LYS A 427 -29.89 -17.21 -2.50
C LYS A 427 -29.88 -15.95 -3.38
N THR A 428 -29.23 -14.88 -2.91
CA THR A 428 -29.15 -13.62 -3.67
C THR A 428 -28.36 -13.78 -4.96
N ALA A 429 -27.28 -14.56 -4.94
CA ALA A 429 -26.50 -14.86 -6.14
C ALA A 429 -27.31 -15.65 -7.18
N GLU A 430 -28.05 -16.68 -6.74
CA GLU A 430 -28.92 -17.48 -7.61
C GLU A 430 -30.06 -16.65 -8.22
N GLU A 431 -30.70 -15.78 -7.42
CA GLU A 431 -31.73 -14.84 -7.90
C GLU A 431 -31.16 -13.89 -8.97
N THR A 432 -29.94 -13.38 -8.76
CA THR A 432 -29.26 -12.48 -9.71
C THR A 432 -28.90 -13.21 -11.02
N LEU A 433 -28.40 -14.45 -10.91
CA LEU A 433 -28.08 -15.28 -12.09
C LEU A 433 -29.33 -15.66 -12.88
N ALA A 434 -30.43 -16.01 -12.19
CA ALA A 434 -31.71 -16.33 -12.81
C ALA A 434 -32.28 -15.14 -13.58
N ALA A 435 -32.23 -13.93 -12.99
CA ALA A 435 -32.68 -12.70 -13.65
C ALA A 435 -31.85 -12.35 -14.91
N ALA A 436 -30.56 -12.71 -14.93
CA ALA A 436 -29.67 -12.44 -16.05
C ALA A 436 -29.67 -13.51 -17.15
N GLY A 437 -30.25 -14.69 -16.90
CA GLY A 437 -30.32 -15.81 -17.84
C GLY A 437 -28.98 -16.45 -18.19
N HIS A 438 -27.92 -16.24 -17.40
CA HIS A 438 -26.56 -16.75 -17.63
C HIS A 438 -25.95 -17.32 -16.33
N ARG A 439 -25.07 -18.32 -16.45
CA ARG A 439 -24.25 -18.83 -15.34
C ARG A 439 -22.85 -18.21 -15.40
N VAL A 440 -22.34 -17.81 -14.25
CA VAL A 440 -20.92 -17.43 -14.04
C VAL A 440 -20.28 -18.59 -13.28
N ASP A 441 -19.07 -18.98 -13.69
CA ASP A 441 -18.29 -20.08 -13.09
C ASP A 441 -17.86 -19.82 -11.65
#